data_AF-A0A933IM60-F1
#
_entry.id   AF-A0A933IM60-F1
#
_cell.length_a   1.000
_cell.length_b   1.000
_cell.length_c   1.000
_cell.angle_alpha   90.00
_cell.angle_beta   90.00
_cell.angle_gamma   90.00
#
_symmetry.space_group_name_H-M   'P 1'
#
loop_
_entity.id
_entity.type
_entity.pdbx_description
1 polymer ?
#
loop_
_entity_poly.entity_id
_entity_poly.type
_entity_poly.pdbx_seq_one_letter_code
_entity_poly.pdbx_strand_id
1 'polypeptide(L)'
;MAGLTLVEFLFAVSITAIAGLGVAGMFPAALRSVVTGGQTTKATVLAQEMADMIRADTFAKAVDYNGTDTTSSFTCTSSDTVCNNKLKWKNDLVAATAQETGKGLPNGKGTVSVACVNPDGTSKTCDHANDDLRRVTVTVMWDREGSRSVSLVTYVARNE
;
A
#
# COMPACT_ATOMS: atom_id res chain seq x y z
N MET A 1 -44.05 -9.03 47.38
CA MET A 1 -43.74 -8.61 45.99
C MET A 1 -43.46 -7.13 46.02
N ALA A 2 -42.20 -6.74 46.17
CA ALA A 2 -41.82 -5.32 46.19
C ALA A 2 -41.98 -4.78 44.76
N GLY A 3 -42.87 -3.81 44.59
CA GLY A 3 -43.13 -3.17 43.30
C GLY A 3 -41.97 -2.27 42.90
N LEU A 4 -41.59 -2.34 41.63
CA LEU A 4 -40.53 -1.52 41.03
C LEU A 4 -40.88 -0.04 41.21
N THR A 5 -40.05 0.71 41.91
CA THR A 5 -40.33 2.13 42.16
C THR A 5 -39.95 2.97 40.94
N LEU A 6 -40.69 4.04 40.67
CA LEU A 6 -40.43 4.92 39.51
C LEU A 6 -39.01 5.51 39.55
N VAL A 7 -38.49 5.79 40.75
CA VAL A 7 -37.13 6.30 40.96
C VAL A 7 -36.05 5.26 40.61
N GLU A 8 -36.30 3.98 40.89
CA GLU A 8 -35.39 2.88 40.57
C GLU A 8 -35.28 2.67 39.06
N PHE A 9 -36.40 2.77 38.34
CA PHE A 9 -36.39 2.74 36.88
C PHE A 9 -35.63 3.92 36.28
N LEU A 10 -35.83 5.13 36.82
CA LEU A 10 -35.13 6.34 36.34
C LEU A 10 -33.61 6.25 36.54
N PHE A 11 -33.18 5.66 37.65
CA PHE A 11 -31.77 5.42 37.94
C PHE A 11 -31.16 4.31 37.05
N ALA A 12 -31.91 3.24 36.78
CA ALA A 12 -31.48 2.20 35.86
C ALA A 12 -31.30 2.73 34.43
N VAL A 13 -32.23 3.56 33.96
CA VAL A 13 -32.16 4.19 32.63
C VAL A 13 -30.98 5.17 32.56
N SER A 14 -30.71 5.96 33.62
CA SER A 14 -29.59 6.90 33.62
C SER A 14 -28.23 6.18 33.55
N ILE A 15 -28.04 5.11 34.32
CA ILE A 15 -26.82 4.28 34.24
C ILE A 15 -26.67 3.66 32.85
N THR A 16 -27.75 3.12 32.30
CA THR A 16 -27.74 2.51 30.96
C THR A 16 -27.39 3.54 29.88
N ALA A 17 -27.90 4.76 29.99
CA ALA A 17 -27.59 5.85 29.07
C ALA A 17 -26.10 6.24 29.14
N ILE A 18 -25.53 6.38 30.35
CA ILE A 18 -24.11 6.70 30.53
C ILE A 18 -23.21 5.58 29.97
N ALA A 19 -23.55 4.31 30.26
CA ALA A 19 -22.84 3.16 29.72
C ALA A 19 -22.91 3.10 28.18
N GLY A 20 -24.09 3.35 27.60
CA GLY A 20 -24.30 3.39 26.16
C GLY A 20 -23.49 4.48 25.46
N LEU A 21 -23.41 5.68 26.06
CA LEU A 21 -22.58 6.77 25.55
C LEU A 21 -21.08 6.44 25.59
N GLY A 22 -20.62 5.75 26.64
CA GLY A 22 -19.24 5.28 26.74
C GLY A 22 -18.86 4.36 25.59
N VAL A 23 -19.74 3.39 25.27
CA VAL A 23 -19.54 2.46 24.15
C VAL A 23 -19.64 3.19 22.79
N ALA A 24 -20.64 4.06 22.63
CA ALA A 24 -20.83 4.86 21.41
C ALA A 24 -19.61 5.75 21.11
N GLY A 25 -18.95 6.28 22.14
CA GLY A 25 -17.73 7.07 22.01
C GLY A 25 -16.52 6.28 21.49
N MET A 26 -16.45 4.96 21.71
CA MET A 26 -15.32 4.13 21.27
C MET A 26 -15.41 3.72 19.79
N PHE A 27 -16.61 3.56 19.25
CA PHE A 27 -16.83 3.09 17.87
C PHE A 27 -16.08 3.91 16.80
N PRO A 28 -16.10 5.26 16.81
CA PRO A 28 -15.37 6.05 15.82
C PRO A 28 -13.85 5.82 15.85
N ALA A 29 -13.27 5.62 17.03
CA ALA A 29 -11.84 5.37 17.16
C ALA A 29 -11.45 4.00 16.58
N ALA A 30 -12.24 2.97 16.89
CA ALA A 30 -12.05 1.62 16.35
C ALA A 30 -12.18 1.60 14.82
N LEU A 31 -13.21 2.25 14.27
CA LEU A 31 -13.41 2.35 12.81
C LEU A 31 -12.24 3.03 12.12
N ARG A 32 -11.73 4.15 12.67
CA ARG A 32 -10.55 4.82 12.12
C ARG A 32 -9.34 3.89 12.07
N SER A 33 -9.09 3.14 13.15
CA SER A 33 -8.00 2.17 13.23
C SER A 33 -8.12 1.08 12.16
N VAL A 34 -9.31 0.47 12.01
CA VAL A 34 -9.58 -0.57 11.01
C VAL A 34 -9.37 -0.05 9.59
N VAL A 35 -9.85 1.15 9.27
CA VAL A 35 -9.67 1.73 7.94
C VAL A 35 -8.19 2.01 7.66
N THR A 36 -7.47 2.61 8.61
CA THR A 36 -6.05 2.92 8.44
C THR A 36 -5.21 1.64 8.29
N GLY A 37 -5.45 0.62 9.12
CA GLY A 37 -4.77 -0.68 9.01
C GLY A 37 -5.08 -1.38 7.68
N GLY A 38 -6.33 -1.30 7.21
CA GLY A 38 -6.74 -1.81 5.90
C GLY A 38 -6.01 -1.12 4.75
N GLN A 39 -5.85 0.20 4.81
CA GLN A 39 -5.10 0.98 3.81
C GLN A 39 -3.62 0.57 3.77
N THR A 40 -2.95 0.51 4.93
CA THR A 40 -1.54 0.09 5.01
C THR A 40 -1.35 -1.34 4.49
N THR A 41 -2.27 -2.25 4.82
CA THR A 41 -2.23 -3.64 4.33
C THR A 41 -2.36 -3.66 2.81
N LYS A 42 -3.33 -2.94 2.25
CA LYS A 42 -3.55 -2.88 0.80
C LYS A 42 -2.35 -2.27 0.05
N ALA A 43 -1.79 -1.18 0.57
CA ALA A 43 -0.60 -0.57 0.00
C ALA A 43 0.62 -1.51 0.05
N THR A 44 0.77 -2.28 1.14
CA THR A 44 1.83 -3.28 1.28
C THR A 44 1.69 -4.40 0.25
N VAL A 45 0.47 -4.94 0.07
CA VAL A 45 0.20 -5.98 -0.94
C VAL A 45 0.53 -5.48 -2.34
N LEU A 46 0.13 -4.24 -2.69
CA LEU A 46 0.44 -3.65 -4.01
C LEU A 46 1.94 -3.40 -4.20
N ALA A 47 2.67 -3.05 -3.14
CA ALA A 47 4.12 -2.88 -3.20
C ALA A 47 4.83 -4.23 -3.38
N GLN A 48 4.36 -5.27 -2.69
CA GLN A 48 4.84 -6.65 -2.82
C GLN A 48 4.58 -7.21 -4.21
N GLU A 49 3.37 -7.03 -4.73
CA GLU A 49 3.00 -7.47 -6.08
C GLU A 49 3.94 -6.91 -7.15
N MET A 50 4.25 -5.61 -7.09
CA MET A 50 5.20 -5.00 -8.02
C MET A 50 6.62 -5.55 -7.84
N ALA A 51 7.07 -5.74 -6.61
CA ALA A 51 8.38 -6.32 -6.35
C ALA A 51 8.48 -7.77 -6.86
N ASP A 52 7.40 -8.55 -6.75
CA ASP A 52 7.35 -9.92 -7.26
C ASP A 52 7.31 -9.96 -8.78
N MET A 53 6.59 -9.04 -9.43
CA MET A 53 6.67 -8.86 -10.90
C MET A 53 8.09 -8.55 -11.37
N ILE A 54 8.80 -7.67 -10.66
CA ILE A 54 10.20 -7.33 -10.99
C ILE A 54 11.14 -8.52 -10.78
N ARG A 55 10.93 -9.32 -9.72
CA ARG A 55 11.72 -10.53 -9.44
C ARG A 55 11.44 -11.68 -10.43
N ALA A 56 10.22 -11.75 -10.93
CA ALA A 56 9.83 -12.77 -11.92
C ALA A 56 10.44 -12.48 -13.31
N ASP A 57 10.78 -11.23 -13.59
CA ASP A 57 11.48 -10.84 -14.81
C ASP A 57 12.99 -11.14 -14.74
N THR A 58 13.62 -11.22 -15.91
CA THR A 58 15.08 -11.41 -16.01
C THR A 58 15.84 -10.26 -15.37
N PHE A 59 17.02 -10.54 -14.81
CA PHE A 59 17.90 -9.51 -14.24
C PHE A 59 18.10 -8.33 -15.21
N ALA A 60 18.31 -8.58 -16.50
CA ALA A 60 18.47 -7.55 -17.52
C ALA A 60 17.30 -6.55 -17.55
N LYS A 61 16.06 -7.06 -17.59
CA LYS A 61 14.81 -6.27 -17.62
C LYS A 61 14.50 -5.51 -16.33
N ALA A 62 15.11 -5.88 -15.19
CA ALA A 62 14.81 -5.23 -13.91
C ALA A 62 15.08 -3.70 -13.93
N VAL A 63 16.05 -3.23 -14.72
CA VAL A 63 16.37 -1.79 -14.85
C VAL A 63 15.29 -1.02 -15.59
N ASP A 64 14.54 -1.68 -16.47
CA ASP A 64 13.51 -1.04 -17.27
C ASP A 64 12.34 -0.57 -16.40
N TYR A 65 12.23 -1.07 -15.17
CA TYR A 65 11.29 -0.59 -14.16
C TYR A 65 11.70 0.73 -13.50
N ASN A 66 12.92 1.21 -13.71
CA ASN A 66 13.38 2.46 -13.11
C ASN A 66 12.55 3.66 -13.59
N GLY A 67 12.20 4.56 -12.67
CA GLY A 67 11.43 5.76 -12.99
C GLY A 67 9.96 5.47 -13.32
N THR A 68 9.44 4.27 -13.01
CA THR A 68 8.01 4.00 -13.14
C THR A 68 7.24 4.92 -12.21
N ASP A 69 6.24 5.60 -12.76
CA ASP A 69 5.27 6.39 -12.02
C ASP A 69 3.87 6.10 -12.57
N THR A 70 2.96 5.62 -11.72
CA THR A 70 1.62 5.20 -12.14
C THR A 70 0.72 6.38 -12.56
N THR A 71 1.11 7.62 -12.26
CA THR A 71 0.44 8.82 -12.78
C THR A 71 0.72 9.04 -14.26
N SER A 72 1.81 8.46 -14.79
CA SER A 72 2.17 8.52 -16.21
C SER A 72 1.29 7.58 -17.04
N SER A 73 1.10 7.89 -18.32
CA SER A 73 0.41 7.00 -19.26
C SER A 73 1.37 5.94 -19.80
N PHE A 74 0.89 4.70 -19.91
CA PHE A 74 1.63 3.59 -20.51
C PHE A 74 0.89 3.13 -21.77
N THR A 75 1.61 3.01 -22.89
CA THR A 75 1.10 2.42 -24.12
C THR A 75 1.97 1.22 -24.44
N CYS A 76 1.46 0.03 -24.15
CA CYS A 76 2.22 -1.21 -24.23
C CYS A 76 1.81 -2.05 -25.44
N THR A 77 2.78 -2.72 -26.05
CA THR A 77 2.52 -3.81 -27.00
C THR A 77 2.44 -5.13 -26.26
N SER A 78 1.82 -6.15 -26.86
CA SER A 78 1.66 -7.48 -26.22
C SER A 78 2.98 -8.21 -25.95
N SER A 79 4.08 -7.83 -26.62
CA SER A 79 5.41 -8.44 -26.43
C SER A 79 6.25 -7.79 -25.32
N ASP A 80 5.89 -6.61 -24.84
CA ASP A 80 6.64 -5.89 -23.81
C ASP A 80 6.16 -6.29 -22.40
N THR A 81 6.76 -7.34 -21.84
CA THR A 81 6.42 -7.84 -20.49
C THR A 81 6.51 -6.75 -19.42
N VAL A 82 7.57 -5.92 -19.45
CA VAL A 82 7.82 -4.89 -18.43
C VAL A 82 6.77 -3.80 -18.50
N CYS A 83 6.47 -3.29 -19.69
CA CYS A 83 5.40 -2.31 -19.87
C CYS A 83 4.05 -2.87 -19.43
N ASN A 84 3.72 -4.11 -19.82
CA ASN A 84 2.47 -4.75 -19.41
C ASN A 84 2.35 -4.91 -17.89
N ASN A 85 3.45 -5.24 -17.19
CA ASN A 85 3.48 -5.30 -15.73
C ASN A 85 3.26 -3.92 -15.09
N LYS A 86 3.88 -2.86 -15.62
CA LYS A 86 3.65 -1.47 -15.17
C LYS A 86 2.20 -1.05 -15.37
N LEU A 87 1.62 -1.35 -16.53
CA LEU A 87 0.23 -1.04 -16.85
C LEU A 87 -0.74 -1.80 -15.95
N LYS A 88 -0.48 -3.10 -15.72
CA LYS A 88 -1.25 -3.92 -14.79
C LYS A 88 -1.22 -3.31 -13.38
N TRP A 89 -0.03 -3.03 -12.85
CA TRP A 89 0.12 -2.44 -11.53
C TRP A 89 -0.57 -1.08 -11.40
N LYS A 90 -0.50 -0.24 -12.45
CA LYS A 90 -1.26 1.01 -12.52
C LYS A 90 -2.77 0.76 -12.41
N ASN A 91 -3.30 -0.20 -13.15
CA ASN A 91 -4.73 -0.53 -13.11
C ASN A 91 -5.15 -1.06 -11.74
N ASP A 92 -4.32 -1.89 -11.10
CA ASP A 92 -4.55 -2.39 -9.75
C ASP A 92 -4.54 -1.26 -8.71
N LEU A 93 -3.64 -0.29 -8.85
CA LEU A 93 -3.62 0.93 -8.03
C LEU A 93 -4.87 1.80 -8.24
N VAL A 94 -5.29 1.99 -9.49
CA VAL A 94 -6.53 2.74 -9.81
C VAL A 94 -7.75 2.05 -9.21
N ALA A 95 -7.88 0.73 -9.38
CA ALA A 95 -8.91 -0.06 -8.72
C ALA A 95 -8.81 0.05 -7.18
N ALA A 96 -7.60 0.16 -6.65
CA ALA A 96 -7.38 0.34 -5.23
C ALA A 96 -7.82 1.70 -4.69
N THR A 97 -7.92 2.74 -5.54
CA THR A 97 -8.37 4.08 -5.15
C THR A 97 -9.89 4.21 -4.94
N ALA A 98 -10.68 3.27 -5.47
CA ALA A 98 -12.13 3.28 -5.33
C ALA A 98 -12.54 3.31 -3.83
N GLN A 99 -13.31 4.33 -3.46
CA GLN A 99 -13.68 4.62 -2.06
C GLN A 99 -15.03 4.02 -1.65
N GLU A 100 -15.71 3.29 -2.54
CA GLU A 100 -17.08 2.75 -2.40
C GLU A 100 -17.33 2.00 -1.07
N THR A 101 -16.29 1.49 -0.41
CA THR A 101 -16.37 0.75 0.86
C THR A 101 -15.59 1.38 2.01
N GLY A 102 -15.08 2.62 1.84
CA GLY A 102 -14.23 3.29 2.84
C GLY A 102 -12.86 2.63 3.04
N LYS A 103 -12.48 1.62 2.25
CA LYS A 103 -11.21 0.86 2.31
C LYS A 103 -10.26 1.14 1.14
N GLY A 104 -10.53 2.19 0.36
CA GLY A 104 -9.70 2.60 -0.76
C GLY A 104 -8.39 3.28 -0.30
N LEU A 105 -7.45 3.41 -1.24
CA LEU A 105 -6.27 4.27 -1.13
C LEU A 105 -6.60 5.62 -1.78
N PRO A 106 -7.04 6.65 -1.03
CA PRO A 106 -7.43 7.92 -1.64
C PRO A 106 -6.23 8.52 -2.35
N ASN A 107 -6.39 8.91 -3.62
CA ASN A 107 -5.30 9.39 -4.47
C ASN A 107 -4.08 8.45 -4.51
N GLY A 108 -4.33 7.14 -4.43
CA GLY A 108 -3.31 6.10 -4.47
C GLY A 108 -2.45 6.20 -5.73
N LYS A 109 -1.13 6.24 -5.56
CA LYS A 109 -0.14 6.27 -6.63
C LYS A 109 1.08 5.45 -6.25
N GLY A 110 1.83 4.99 -7.25
CA GLY A 110 2.99 4.15 -7.05
C GLY A 110 4.18 4.61 -7.88
N THR A 111 5.37 4.51 -7.31
CA THR A 111 6.64 4.75 -7.99
C THR A 111 7.62 3.60 -7.79
N VAL A 112 8.49 3.38 -8.79
CA VAL A 112 9.59 2.42 -8.70
C VAL A 112 10.89 3.10 -9.07
N SER A 113 11.90 2.91 -8.22
CA SER A 113 13.28 3.31 -8.49
C SER A 113 14.17 2.09 -8.45
N VAL A 114 15.04 1.97 -9.45
CA VAL A 114 16.04 0.90 -9.53
C VAL A 114 17.40 1.55 -9.59
N ALA A 115 18.26 1.18 -8.64
CA ALA A 115 19.63 1.64 -8.55
C ALA A 115 20.57 0.44 -8.68
N CYS A 116 21.64 0.61 -9.46
CA CYS A 116 22.73 -0.34 -9.47
C CYS A 116 23.57 -0.13 -8.21
N VAL A 117 23.95 -1.22 -7.56
CA VAL A 117 24.62 -1.17 -6.25
C VAL A 117 25.84 -2.07 -6.25
N ASN A 118 26.84 -1.65 -5.50
CA ASN A 118 27.98 -2.50 -5.13
C ASN A 118 27.55 -3.54 -4.07
N PRO A 119 28.33 -4.61 -3.86
CA PRO A 119 28.06 -5.59 -2.80
C PRO A 119 28.01 -5.00 -1.39
N ASP A 120 28.67 -3.85 -1.17
CA ASP A 120 28.63 -3.09 0.08
C ASP A 120 27.34 -2.25 0.26
N GLY A 121 26.42 -2.28 -0.72
CA GLY A 121 25.15 -1.57 -0.70
C GLY A 121 25.20 -0.12 -1.20
N THR A 122 26.39 0.39 -1.56
CA THR A 122 26.56 1.74 -2.12
C THR A 122 26.00 1.82 -3.54
N SER A 123 25.31 2.91 -3.88
CA SER A 123 24.81 3.15 -5.24
C SER A 123 25.97 3.44 -6.20
N LYS A 124 25.91 2.90 -7.40
CA LYS A 124 26.84 3.19 -8.50
C LYS A 124 26.09 3.50 -9.79
N THR A 125 26.81 4.05 -10.77
CA THR A 125 26.32 4.13 -12.15
C THR A 125 26.09 2.72 -12.68
N CYS A 126 24.97 2.50 -13.37
CA CYS A 126 24.63 1.20 -13.92
C CYS A 126 25.57 0.82 -15.08
N ASP A 127 26.21 -0.33 -14.96
CA ASP A 127 26.95 -1.01 -16.00
C ASP A 127 26.28 -2.39 -16.26
N HIS A 128 25.49 -2.47 -17.33
CA HIS A 128 24.74 -3.67 -17.64
C HIS A 128 25.61 -4.91 -17.88
N ALA A 129 26.88 -4.75 -18.26
CA ALA A 129 27.77 -5.88 -18.48
C ALA A 129 28.29 -6.46 -17.16
N ASN A 130 28.65 -5.58 -16.21
CA ASN A 130 29.42 -5.94 -15.01
C ASN A 130 28.62 -5.84 -13.69
N ASP A 131 27.35 -5.44 -13.73
CA ASP A 131 26.51 -5.37 -12.54
C ASP A 131 25.85 -6.71 -12.22
N ASP A 132 26.07 -7.19 -11.00
CA ASP A 132 25.46 -8.43 -10.50
C ASP A 132 24.34 -8.16 -9.48
N LEU A 133 24.17 -6.91 -9.04
CA LEU A 133 23.21 -6.56 -8.00
C LEU A 133 22.49 -5.24 -8.32
N ARG A 134 21.16 -5.26 -8.19
CA ARG A 134 20.29 -4.09 -8.33
C ARG A 134 19.43 -3.95 -7.09
N ARG A 135 19.34 -2.74 -6.55
CA ARG A 135 18.40 -2.38 -5.48
C ARG A 135 17.16 -1.77 -6.11
N VAL A 136 16.02 -2.38 -5.84
CA VAL A 136 14.71 -1.98 -6.31
C VAL A 136 13.93 -1.43 -5.12
N THR A 137 13.46 -0.20 -5.24
CA THR A 137 12.61 0.46 -4.26
C THR A 137 11.24 0.68 -4.89
N VAL A 138 10.24 -0.05 -4.42
CA VAL A 138 8.84 0.14 -4.78
C VAL A 138 8.18 0.98 -3.70
N THR A 139 7.51 2.06 -4.08
CA THR A 139 6.80 2.93 -3.14
C THR A 139 5.35 3.09 -3.55
N VAL A 140 4.42 2.86 -2.63
CA VAL A 140 2.99 3.15 -2.78
C VAL A 140 2.64 4.30 -1.85
N MET A 141 2.00 5.33 -2.38
CA MET A 141 1.59 6.55 -1.68
C MET A 141 0.09 6.74 -1.76
N TRP A 142 -0.52 7.30 -0.72
CA TRP A 142 -1.93 7.69 -0.72
C TRP A 142 -2.15 8.85 0.25
N ASP A 143 -3.23 9.60 0.07
CA ASP A 143 -3.56 10.76 0.88
C ASP A 143 -4.61 10.40 1.95
N ARG A 144 -4.32 10.70 3.22
CA ARG A 144 -5.32 10.73 4.29
C ARG A 144 -4.78 11.57 5.45
N GLU A 145 -5.33 12.77 5.63
CA GLU A 145 -4.84 13.75 6.63
C GLU A 145 -3.31 13.93 6.55
N GLY A 146 -2.78 14.04 5.33
CA GLY A 146 -1.35 14.04 5.01
C GLY A 146 -0.98 12.95 4.00
N SER A 147 0.26 12.97 3.52
CA SER A 147 0.79 11.96 2.60
C SER A 147 1.26 10.74 3.40
N ARG A 148 0.71 9.57 3.08
CA ARG A 148 1.12 8.26 3.63
C ARG A 148 1.84 7.47 2.55
N SER A 149 2.83 6.70 2.94
CA SER A 149 3.55 5.82 2.03
C SER A 149 3.98 4.52 2.69
N VAL A 150 4.11 3.49 1.87
CA VAL A 150 4.83 2.25 2.19
C VAL A 150 5.87 2.06 1.11
N SER A 151 7.12 1.82 1.53
CA SER A 151 8.22 1.52 0.63
C SER A 151 8.75 0.12 0.92
N LEU A 152 8.88 -0.70 -0.12
CA LEU A 152 9.53 -1.99 -0.09
C LEU A 152 10.86 -1.88 -0.84
N VAL A 153 11.95 -2.25 -0.16
CA VAL A 153 13.28 -2.33 -0.78
C VAL A 153 13.63 -3.80 -0.95
N THR A 154 13.99 -4.19 -2.17
CA THR A 154 14.50 -5.53 -2.49
C THR A 154 15.76 -5.45 -3.31
N TYR A 155 16.55 -6.51 -3.23
CA TYR A 155 17.72 -6.70 -4.08
C TYR A 155 17.41 -7.79 -5.11
N VAL A 156 17.85 -7.56 -6.35
CA VAL A 156 17.76 -8.52 -7.45
C VAL A 156 19.20 -8.80 -7.89
N ALA A 157 19.60 -10.07 -7.81
CA ALA A 157 20.91 -10.52 -8.23
C ALA A 157 20.86 -11.13 -9.63
N ARG A 158 21.99 -11.11 -10.35
CA ARG A 158 22.15 -11.88 -11.59
C ARG A 158 22.27 -13.37 -11.20
N ASN A 159 21.36 -14.20 -11.70
CA ASN A 159 21.50 -15.65 -11.59
C ASN A 159 22.42 -16.13 -12.73
N GLU A 160 23.46 -16.88 -12.39
CA GLU A 160 24.38 -17.52 -13.35
C GLU A 160 23.70 -18.59 -14.21
#